data_AF-A0A2S9PY91-F1
#
_entry.id   AF-A0A2S9PY91-F1
#
_cell.length_a   1.000
_cell.length_b   1.000
_cell.length_c   1.000
_cell.angle_alpha   90.00
_cell.angle_beta   90.00
_cell.angle_gamma   90.00
#
_symmetry.space_group_name_H-M   'P 1'
#
loop_
_entity.id
_entity.type
_entity.pdbx_description
1 polymer ?
#
loop_
_entity_poly.entity_id
_entity_poly.type
_entity_poly.pdbx_seq_one_letter_code
_entity_poly.pdbx_strand_id
1 'polypeptide(L)' 'MSEYPVTADELMAFEDGRLGPGEVIDMFQRLIDSGMAWRLQGSYGRTARGLIDAGYCEEAA' A
#
# COMPACT_ATOMS: atom_id res chain seq x y z
N MET A 1 15.66 10.87 6.91
CA MET A 1 14.79 9.69 6.64
C MET A 1 13.36 10.17 6.79
N SER A 2 12.50 9.90 5.81
CA SER A 2 11.07 10.23 5.91
C SER A 2 10.45 9.46 7.08
N GLU A 3 9.61 10.12 7.88
CA GLU A 3 8.82 9.49 8.96
C GLU A 3 7.73 8.56 8.43
N TYR A 4 7.41 8.66 7.13
CA TYR A 4 6.33 7.91 6.50
C TYR A 4 6.87 6.80 5.58
N PRO A 5 6.19 5.63 5.56
CA PRO A 5 6.59 4.47 4.77
C PRO A 5 6.49 4.72 3.27
N VAL A 6 5.67 5.68 2.83
CA VAL A 6 5.43 6.07 1.43
C VAL A 6 5.27 7.60 1.34
N THR A 7 5.52 8.15 0.16
CA THR A 7 5.39 9.59 -0.15
C THR A 7 3.97 9.95 -0.57
N ALA A 8 3.63 11.25 -0.48
CA ALA A 8 2.36 11.75 -1.00
C ALA A 8 2.23 11.56 -2.52
N ASP A 9 3.33 11.67 -3.26
CA ASP A 9 3.35 11.45 -4.72
C ASP A 9 3.03 10.00 -5.09
N GLU A 10 3.52 9.02 -4.32
CA GLU A 10 3.16 7.60 -4.50
C GLU A 10 1.66 7.36 -4.25
N LEU A 11 1.09 7.96 -3.20
CA LEU A 11 -0.35 7.86 -2.90
C LEU A 11 -1.20 8.45 -4.02
N MET A 12 -0.85 9.65 -4.50
CA MET A 12 -1.54 10.28 -5.64
C MET A 12 -1.39 9.44 -6.91
N ALA A 13 -0.21 8.88 -7.19
CA ALA A 13 0.00 8.02 -8.34
C ALA A 13 -0.84 6.74 -8.28
N PHE A 14 -1.02 6.16 -7.08
CA PHE A 14 -1.93 5.02 -6.90
C PHE A 14 -3.38 5.40 -7.16
N GLU A 15 -3.85 6.52 -6.58
CA GLU A 15 -5.23 6.98 -6.71
C GLU A 15 -5.60 7.36 -8.14
N ASP A 16 -4.65 7.91 -8.89
CA ASP A 16 -4.79 8.23 -10.32
C ASP A 16 -4.66 6.99 -11.24
N GLY A 17 -4.33 5.82 -10.69
CA GLY A 17 -4.09 4.60 -11.48
C GLY A 17 -2.81 4.65 -12.33
N ARG A 18 -1.81 5.45 -11.92
CA ARG A 18 -0.53 5.65 -12.61
C ARG A 18 0.55 4.65 -12.21
N LEU A 19 0.38 3.92 -11.10
CA LEU A 19 1.32 2.87 -10.67
C LEU A 19 1.09 1.58 -11.45
N GLY A 20 2.19 0.94 -11.87
CA GLY A 20 2.17 -0.41 -12.40
C GLY A 20 1.95 -1.47 -11.30
N PRO A 21 1.65 -2.73 -11.66
CA PRO A 21 1.34 -3.78 -10.69
C PRO A 21 2.43 -4.01 -9.63
N GLY A 22 3.70 -4.01 -10.04
CA GLY A 22 4.83 -4.19 -9.12
C GLY A 22 4.99 -3.00 -8.15
N GLU A 23 4.78 -1.78 -8.62
CA GLU A 23 4.84 -0.58 -7.79
C GLU A 23 3.68 -0.53 -6.78
N VAL A 24 2.48 -0.96 -7.20
CA VAL A 24 1.34 -1.15 -6.30
C VAL A 24 1.71 -2.14 -5.20
N ILE A 25 2.25 -3.31 -5.55
CA ILE A 25 2.62 -4.35 -4.57
C ILE A 25 3.67 -3.83 -3.58
N ASP A 26 4.76 -3.20 -4.06
CA ASP A 26 5.81 -2.65 -3.19
C ASP A 26 5.28 -1.56 -2.25
N MET A 27 4.50 -0.61 -2.80
CA MET A 27 3.89 0.46 -2.02
C MET A 27 2.97 -0.11 -0.94
N PHE A 28 2.14 -1.10 -1.29
CA PHE A 28 1.22 -1.72 -0.33
C PHE A 28 1.93 -2.55 0.72
N GLN A 29 3.01 -3.27 0.39
CA GLN A 29 3.79 -4.00 1.40
C GLN A 29 4.33 -3.03 2.46
N ARG A 30 4.93 -1.90 2.04
CA ARG A 30 5.42 -0.85 2.97
C ARG A 30 4.29 -0.24 3.83
N LEU A 31 3.10 -0.07 3.25
CA LEU A 31 1.92 0.39 4.00
C LEU A 31 1.40 -0.65 4.99
N ILE A 32 1.47 -1.95 4.67
CA ILE A 32 1.09 -3.04 5.56
C ILE A 32 2.08 -3.14 6.72
N ASP A 33 3.39 -3.17 6.43
CA ASP A 33 4.46 -3.31 7.43
C ASP A 33 4.42 -2.19 8.49
N SER A 34 4.05 -0.98 8.09
CA SER A 34 3.91 0.18 8.99
C SER A 34 2.53 0.26 9.69
N GLY A 35 1.59 -0.61 9.30
CA GLY A 35 0.19 -0.57 9.70
C GLY A 35 -0.61 0.61 9.12
N MET A 36 -0.01 1.43 8.24
CA MET A 36 -0.68 2.59 7.62
C MET A 36 -1.79 2.18 6.66
N ALA A 37 -1.70 1.02 6.00
CA ALA A 37 -2.75 0.48 5.14
C ALA A 37 -4.12 0.39 5.84
N TRP A 38 -4.11 0.18 7.17
CA TRP A 38 -5.29 0.01 8.00
C TRP A 38 -5.77 1.31 8.67
N ARG A 39 -4.97 2.38 8.57
CA ARG A 39 -5.30 3.72 9.11
C ARG A 39 -5.76 4.67 8.02
N LEU A 40 -5.27 4.50 6.80
CA LEU A 40 -5.68 5.29 5.64
C LEU A 40 -7.13 4.96 5.24
N GLN A 41 -7.89 6.01 4.89
CA GLN A 41 -9.30 5.91 4.50
C GLN A 41 -9.46 5.54 3.02
N GLY A 42 -10.67 5.14 2.60
CA GLY A 42 -10.96 4.85 1.19
C GLY A 42 -10.78 3.38 0.83
N SER A 43 -9.91 3.10 -0.15
CA SER A 43 -9.68 1.74 -0.67
C SER A 43 -8.48 1.02 -0.05
N TYR A 44 -7.54 1.72 0.57
CA TYR A 44 -6.25 1.16 1.02
C TYR A 44 -6.38 -0.14 1.82
N GLY A 45 -7.20 -0.17 2.88
CA GLY A 45 -7.37 -1.40 3.68
C GLY A 45 -7.96 -2.58 2.87
N ARG A 46 -8.93 -2.32 1.98
CA ARG A 46 -9.50 -3.38 1.13
C ARG A 46 -8.51 -3.87 0.09
N THR A 47 -7.73 -2.97 -0.49
CA THR A 47 -6.68 -3.31 -1.47
C THR A 47 -5.57 -4.11 -0.80
N ALA A 48 -5.08 -3.67 0.36
CA ALA A 48 -4.09 -4.41 1.15
C ALA A 48 -4.59 -5.82 1.47
N ARG A 49 -5.84 -5.95 1.93
CA ARG A 49 -6.43 -7.26 2.21
C ARG A 49 -6.51 -8.14 0.97
N GLY A 50 -6.95 -7.59 -0.16
CA GLY A 50 -7.02 -8.32 -1.43
C GLY A 50 -5.65 -8.78 -1.94
N LEU A 51 -4.60 -7.97 -1.75
CA LEU A 51 -3.23 -8.33 -2.12
C LEU A 51 -2.67 -9.45 -1.22
N ILE A 52 -2.97 -9.41 0.09
CA ILE A 52 -2.61 -10.48 1.02
C ILE A 52 -3.34 -11.78 0.67
N ASP A 53 -4.66 -11.72 0.49
CA ASP A 53 -5.47 -12.90 0.17
C ASP A 53 -5.06 -13.52 -1.19
N ALA A 54 -4.55 -12.71 -2.12
CA ALA A 54 -4.03 -13.17 -3.42
C ALA A 54 -2.56 -13.65 -3.38
N GLY A 55 -1.85 -13.51 -2.25
CA GLY A 55 -0.46 -13.93 -2.09
C GLY A 55 0.58 -12.99 -2.71
N TYR A 56 0.22 -11.74 -3.00
CA TYR A 56 1.15 -10.72 -3.49
C TYR A 56 1.83 -9.92 -2.37
N CYS A 57 1.18 -9.84 -1.20
CA CYS A 57 1.71 -9.21 0.00
C CYS A 57 1.58 -10.17 1.19
N GLU A 58 2.32 -9.90 2.26
CA GLU A 58 2.25 -10.64 3.52
C GLU A 58 1.69 -9.77 4.65
N GLU A 59 1.11 -10.39 5.67
CA GLU A 59 0.71 -9.66 6.90
C GLU A 59 1.96 -9.13 7.63
N ALA A 60 1.82 -7.99 8.31
CA ALA A 60 2.90 -7.43 9.12
C ALA A 60 3.25 -8.36 10.28
N ALA A 61 4.55 -8.54 10.54
CA ALA A 61 5.07 -9.36 11.65
C ALA A 61 4.87 -8.73 13.03
#